data_AF-A0A7W0GEM0-F1
#
_entry.id   AF-A0A7W0GEM0-F1
#
_cell.length_a   1.000
_cell.length_b   1.000
_cell.length_c   1.000
_cell.angle_alpha   90.00
_cell.angle_beta   90.00
_cell.angle_gamma   90.00
#
_symmetry.space_group_name_H-M   'P 1'
#
loop_
_entity.id
_entity.type
_entity.pdbx_description
1 polymer ?
#
loop_
_entity_poly.entity_id
_entity_poly.type
_entity_poly.pdbx_seq_one_letter_code
_entity_poly.pdbx_strand_id
1 'polypeptide(L)'
;EAEDTVLRLRSAVDAVGTDVLVGGGTAVVYDIRQASARDTLVIIPAILVVILVVLVLLLRAVVAPVLLVATVVLSFLATLGVCALVFDNVFGFAGADPSFPLFAFVFLVALGIDYNIFLMTRVREEARIHGTKQGTLRGLAVTGGVITSAGVVLAATFSALGVLPLVPFAELGFAVAFGVLLDTLVVRSLLVPALVHQLGDKVWWPVGLRPPGARRA
;
A
#
# COMPACT_ATOMS: atom_id res chain seq x y z
N GLU A 1 -10.69 -14.42 28.07
CA GLU A 1 -11.62 -15.39 28.69
C GLU A 1 -12.21 -16.39 27.69
N ALA A 2 -12.94 -15.94 26.65
CA ALA A 2 -13.53 -16.85 25.66
C ALA A 2 -12.46 -17.54 24.76
N GLU A 3 -11.46 -16.80 24.28
CA GLU A 3 -10.34 -17.34 23.50
C GLU A 3 -9.46 -18.31 24.32
N ASP A 4 -9.17 -17.96 25.58
CA ASP A 4 -8.42 -18.83 26.51
C ASP A 4 -9.15 -20.15 26.76
N THR A 5 -10.49 -20.13 26.73
CA THR A 5 -11.31 -21.34 26.86
C THR A 5 -11.20 -22.23 25.62
N VAL A 6 -11.12 -21.66 24.42
CA VAL A 6 -10.84 -22.43 23.18
C VAL A 6 -9.49 -23.11 23.28
N LEU A 7 -8.44 -22.41 23.74
CA LEU A 7 -7.10 -22.98 23.91
C LEU A 7 -7.07 -24.10 24.96
N ARG A 8 -7.75 -23.90 26.10
CA ARG A 8 -7.90 -24.95 27.13
C ARG A 8 -8.64 -26.18 26.60
N LEU A 9 -9.70 -25.99 25.81
CA LEU A 9 -10.43 -27.10 25.21
C LEU A 9 -9.54 -27.88 24.23
N ARG A 10 -8.82 -27.18 23.33
CA ARG A 10 -7.91 -27.82 22.36
C ARG A 10 -6.83 -28.65 23.04
N SER A 11 -6.15 -28.08 24.04
CA SER A 11 -5.14 -28.81 24.82
C SER A 11 -5.71 -30.03 25.57
N ALA A 12 -6.97 -29.98 26.00
CA ALA A 12 -7.62 -31.12 26.65
C ALA A 12 -8.02 -32.24 25.66
N VAL A 13 -8.49 -31.91 24.45
CA VAL A 13 -8.85 -32.92 23.44
C VAL A 13 -7.66 -33.50 22.68
N ASP A 14 -6.52 -32.80 22.62
CA ASP A 14 -5.26 -33.36 22.07
C ASP A 14 -4.83 -34.65 22.78
N ALA A 15 -5.19 -34.81 24.07
CA ALA A 15 -4.93 -36.02 24.84
C ALA A 15 -5.83 -37.21 24.44
N VAL A 16 -6.91 -36.98 23.71
CA VAL A 16 -7.93 -37.98 23.33
C VAL A 16 -7.73 -38.46 21.88
N GLY A 17 -7.17 -37.63 21.00
CA GLY A 17 -6.80 -38.00 19.63
C GLY A 17 -6.59 -36.78 18.73
N THR A 18 -5.75 -36.90 17.71
CA THR A 18 -5.35 -35.80 16.81
C THR A 18 -6.44 -35.35 15.83
N ASP A 19 -7.50 -36.15 15.67
CA ASP A 19 -8.59 -35.88 14.71
C ASP A 19 -9.79 -35.15 15.35
N VAL A 20 -9.68 -34.74 16.62
CA VAL A 20 -10.75 -34.04 17.34
C VAL A 20 -10.58 -32.53 17.19
N LEU A 21 -11.52 -31.89 16.47
CA LEU A 21 -11.48 -30.46 16.19
C LEU A 21 -12.38 -29.66 17.14
N VAL A 22 -11.86 -28.55 17.66
CA VAL A 22 -12.62 -27.59 18.47
C VAL A 22 -13.16 -26.47 17.57
N GLY A 23 -14.47 -26.48 17.34
CA GLY A 23 -15.19 -25.48 16.55
C GLY A 23 -15.98 -24.47 17.38
N GLY A 24 -16.91 -23.76 16.73
CA GLY A 24 -17.74 -22.71 17.32
C GLY A 24 -17.28 -21.31 16.92
N GLY A 25 -18.16 -20.30 17.07
CA GLY A 25 -17.91 -18.94 16.58
C GLY A 25 -16.62 -18.31 17.14
N THR A 26 -16.36 -18.47 18.44
CA THR A 26 -15.13 -17.98 19.08
C THR A 26 -13.87 -18.68 18.54
N ALA A 27 -13.93 -19.99 18.32
CA ALA A 27 -12.80 -20.75 17.78
C ALA A 27 -12.48 -20.31 16.34
N VAL A 28 -13.52 -20.11 15.51
CA VAL A 28 -13.37 -19.62 14.13
C VAL A 28 -12.77 -18.21 14.10
N VAL A 29 -13.29 -17.28 14.91
CA VAL A 29 -12.77 -15.90 14.97
C VAL A 29 -11.32 -15.88 15.46
N TYR A 30 -10.97 -16.73 16.43
CA TYR A 30 -9.61 -16.88 16.93
C TYR A 30 -8.65 -17.41 15.84
N ASP A 31 -9.08 -18.43 15.10
CA ASP A 31 -8.28 -18.99 14.00
C ASP A 31 -8.10 -17.98 12.86
N ILE A 32 -9.15 -17.23 12.50
CA ILE A 32 -9.07 -16.14 11.52
C ILE A 32 -8.10 -15.07 12.01
N ARG A 33 -8.16 -14.65 13.28
CA ARG A 33 -7.24 -13.64 13.82
C ARG A 33 -5.79 -14.11 13.74
N GLN A 34 -5.51 -15.36 14.11
CA GLN A 34 -4.17 -15.92 14.01
C GLN A 34 -3.69 -16.03 12.55
N ALA A 35 -4.54 -16.53 11.67
CA ALA A 35 -4.25 -16.63 10.24
C ALA A 35 -3.96 -15.24 9.65
N SER A 36 -4.84 -14.26 9.87
CA SER A 36 -4.67 -12.89 9.37
C SER A 36 -3.44 -12.20 9.94
N ALA A 37 -3.09 -12.42 11.21
CA ALA A 37 -1.86 -11.88 11.79
C ALA A 37 -0.61 -12.47 11.12
N ARG A 38 -0.58 -13.79 10.92
CA ARG A 38 0.50 -14.48 10.20
C ARG A 38 0.59 -14.00 8.76
N ASP A 39 -0.54 -13.95 8.06
CA ASP A 39 -0.63 -13.56 6.66
C ASP A 39 -0.22 -12.11 6.47
N THR A 40 -0.59 -11.21 7.39
CA THR A 40 -0.09 -9.82 7.38
C THR A 40 1.44 -9.78 7.46
N LEU A 41 2.06 -10.59 8.31
CA LEU A 41 3.52 -10.63 8.47
C LEU A 41 4.25 -11.33 7.31
N VAL A 42 3.57 -12.16 6.53
CA VAL A 42 4.18 -12.92 5.42
C VAL A 42 3.87 -12.30 4.06
N ILE A 43 2.59 -12.02 3.79
CA ILE A 43 2.09 -11.55 2.51
C ILE A 43 2.52 -10.10 2.24
N ILE A 44 2.46 -9.21 3.24
CA ILE A 44 2.87 -7.81 3.04
C ILE A 44 4.34 -7.73 2.60
N PRO A 45 5.32 -8.32 3.32
CA PRO A 45 6.71 -8.31 2.86
C PRO A 45 6.90 -9.02 1.52
N ALA A 46 6.23 -10.15 1.28
CA ALA A 46 6.32 -10.86 0.02
C ALA A 46 5.88 -9.98 -1.17
N ILE A 47 4.73 -9.30 -1.05
CA ILE A 47 4.24 -8.36 -2.06
C ILE A 47 5.24 -7.22 -2.26
N LEU A 48 5.74 -6.59 -1.19
CA LEU A 48 6.73 -5.50 -1.30
C LEU A 48 8.01 -5.95 -2.01
N VAL A 49 8.50 -7.17 -1.74
CA VAL A 49 9.66 -7.74 -2.43
C VAL A 49 9.37 -7.95 -3.91
N VAL A 50 8.22 -8.53 -4.26
CA VAL A 50 7.83 -8.73 -5.66
C VAL A 50 7.75 -7.39 -6.40
N ILE A 51 7.12 -6.39 -5.79
CA ILE A 51 7.02 -5.03 -6.33
C ILE A 51 8.39 -4.41 -6.53
N LEU A 52 9.26 -4.52 -5.53
CA LEU A 52 10.62 -4.01 -5.59
C LEU A 52 11.37 -4.64 -6.78
N VAL A 53 11.29 -5.96 -6.93
CA VAL A 53 11.93 -6.68 -8.04
C VAL A 53 11.39 -6.20 -9.39
N VAL A 54 10.07 -6.11 -9.54
CA VAL A 54 9.44 -5.63 -10.79
C VAL A 54 9.88 -4.20 -11.11
N LEU A 55 9.88 -3.29 -10.14
CA LEU A 55 10.32 -1.91 -10.33
C LEU A 55 11.82 -1.81 -10.64
N VAL A 56 12.67 -2.63 -10.01
CA VAL A 56 14.11 -2.70 -10.31
C VAL A 56 14.33 -3.15 -11.75
N LEU A 57 13.59 -4.16 -12.23
CA LEU A 57 13.69 -4.64 -13.60
C LEU A 57 13.22 -3.60 -14.61
N LEU A 58 12.08 -2.94 -14.35
CA LEU A 58 11.51 -1.91 -15.22
C LEU A 58 12.40 -0.66 -15.29
N LEU A 59 12.78 -0.11 -14.14
CA LEU A 59 13.53 1.15 -14.06
C LEU A 59 15.04 0.93 -14.27
N ARG A 60 15.53 -0.31 -14.16
CA ARG A 60 16.96 -0.66 -14.14
C ARG A 60 17.75 0.20 -13.15
N ALA A 61 17.14 0.49 -12.00
CA ALA A 61 17.70 1.30 -10.94
C ALA A 61 17.30 0.68 -9.59
N VAL A 62 18.07 0.94 -8.52
CA VAL A 62 17.78 0.39 -7.19
C VAL A 62 17.20 1.45 -6.25
N VAL A 63 17.71 2.68 -6.33
CA VAL A 63 17.30 3.76 -5.43
C VAL A 63 15.86 4.20 -5.68
N ALA A 64 15.45 4.36 -6.94
CA ALA A 64 14.07 4.75 -7.27
C ALA A 64 13.04 3.71 -6.77
N PRO A 65 13.17 2.41 -7.08
CA PRO A 65 12.25 1.40 -6.55
C PRO A 65 12.14 1.37 -5.03
N VAL A 66 13.26 1.44 -4.31
CA VAL A 66 13.26 1.44 -2.83
C VAL A 66 12.49 2.65 -2.30
N LEU A 67 12.71 3.84 -2.88
CA LEU A 67 11.99 5.04 -2.52
C LEU A 67 10.48 4.89 -2.76
N LEU A 68 10.08 4.38 -3.92
CA LEU A 68 8.67 4.20 -4.26
C LEU A 68 7.98 3.21 -3.31
N VAL A 69 8.64 2.09 -3.01
CA VAL A 69 8.14 1.10 -2.04
C VAL A 69 8.03 1.73 -0.66
N ALA A 70 9.02 2.50 -0.22
CA ALA A 70 8.96 3.21 1.06
C ALA A 70 7.79 4.22 1.12
N THR A 71 7.52 4.94 0.03
CA THR A 71 6.38 5.87 -0.04
C THR A 71 5.03 5.16 -0.02
N VAL A 72 4.93 3.96 -0.63
CA VAL A 72 3.72 3.13 -0.57
C VAL A 72 3.46 2.65 0.85
N VAL A 73 4.51 2.15 1.54
CA VAL A 73 4.40 1.72 2.94
C VAL A 73 4.01 2.89 3.84
N LEU A 74 4.62 4.07 3.63
CA LEU A 74 4.27 5.28 4.39
C LEU A 74 2.81 5.68 4.17
N SER A 75 2.33 5.67 2.92
CA SER A 75 0.95 5.98 2.58
C SER A 75 -0.01 5.00 3.26
N PHE A 76 0.27 3.71 3.18
CA PHE A 76 -0.50 2.65 3.83
C PHE A 76 -0.58 2.84 5.36
N LEU A 77 0.56 3.07 6.02
CA LEU A 77 0.60 3.31 7.47
C LEU A 77 -0.16 4.57 7.86
N ALA A 78 -0.05 5.64 7.07
CA ALA A 78 -0.82 6.87 7.27
C ALA A 78 -2.33 6.63 7.11
N THR A 79 -2.74 5.85 6.10
CA THR A 79 -4.14 5.43 5.94
C THR A 79 -4.63 4.63 7.14
N LEU A 80 -3.88 3.62 7.60
CA LEU A 80 -4.26 2.85 8.78
C LEU A 80 -4.38 3.73 10.04
N GLY A 81 -3.44 4.66 10.24
CA GLY A 81 -3.49 5.61 11.35
C GLY A 81 -4.73 6.50 11.32
N VAL A 82 -5.10 7.02 10.16
CA VAL A 82 -6.32 7.81 9.98
C VAL A 82 -7.57 6.94 10.16
N CYS A 83 -7.60 5.73 9.60
CA CYS A 83 -8.70 4.79 9.78
C CYS A 83 -8.92 4.44 11.25
N ALA A 84 -7.86 4.15 12.01
CA ALA A 84 -7.96 3.87 13.44
C ALA A 84 -8.61 5.05 14.20
N LEU A 85 -8.19 6.28 13.91
CA LEU A 85 -8.80 7.47 14.52
C LEU A 85 -10.26 7.66 14.11
N VAL A 86 -10.60 7.44 12.83
CA VAL A 86 -11.94 7.69 12.29
C VAL A 86 -12.92 6.60 12.73
N PHE A 87 -12.53 5.34 12.75
CA PHE A 87 -13.42 4.24 13.14
C PHE A 87 -13.76 4.27 14.63
N ASP A 88 -12.77 4.55 15.48
CA ASP A 88 -12.99 4.65 16.93
C ASP A 88 -13.78 5.91 17.31
N ASN A 89 -13.48 7.07 16.71
CA ASN A 89 -14.04 8.36 17.16
C ASN A 89 -15.26 8.85 16.35
N VAL A 90 -15.42 8.44 15.09
CA VAL A 90 -16.47 8.97 14.20
C VAL A 90 -17.56 7.94 13.94
N PHE A 91 -17.18 6.72 13.58
CA PHE A 91 -18.15 5.67 13.23
C PHE A 91 -18.58 4.80 14.41
N GLY A 92 -17.82 4.80 15.52
CA GLY A 92 -18.09 3.98 16.70
C GLY A 92 -17.99 2.48 16.40
N PHE A 93 -17.20 2.10 15.41
CA PHE A 93 -16.98 0.71 15.06
C PHE A 93 -16.08 0.06 16.12
N ALA A 94 -16.69 -0.68 17.04
CA ALA A 94 -15.96 -1.36 18.10
C ALA A 94 -15.26 -2.61 17.54
N GLY A 95 -13.95 -2.49 17.32
CA GLY A 95 -13.07 -3.60 16.94
C GLY A 95 -12.97 -3.80 15.43
N ALA A 96 -11.84 -3.37 14.87
CA ALA A 96 -11.51 -3.61 13.46
C ALA A 96 -11.46 -5.11 13.15
N ASP A 97 -11.96 -5.49 11.97
CA ASP A 97 -11.84 -6.86 11.47
C ASP A 97 -10.35 -7.28 11.47
N PRO A 98 -9.98 -8.46 12.02
CA PRO A 98 -8.59 -8.92 12.04
C PRO A 98 -7.93 -8.97 10.65
N SER A 99 -8.72 -9.09 9.59
CA SER A 99 -8.29 -9.17 8.20
C SER A 99 -8.23 -7.80 7.51
N PHE A 100 -8.77 -6.75 8.14
CA PHE A 100 -8.84 -5.40 7.59
C PHE A 100 -7.46 -4.86 7.14
N PRO A 101 -6.38 -4.94 7.94
CA PRO A 101 -5.09 -4.39 7.54
C PRO A 101 -4.53 -5.06 6.28
N LEU A 102 -4.69 -6.38 6.16
CA LEU A 102 -4.24 -7.15 5.01
C LEU A 102 -5.03 -6.77 3.76
N PHE A 103 -6.36 -6.71 3.84
CA PHE A 103 -7.18 -6.32 2.70
C PHE A 103 -6.93 -4.88 2.27
N ALA A 104 -6.90 -3.94 3.22
CA ALA A 104 -6.58 -2.55 2.95
C ALA A 104 -5.23 -2.42 2.23
N PHE A 105 -4.20 -3.13 2.70
CA PHE A 105 -2.90 -3.15 2.03
C PHE A 105 -2.98 -3.67 0.60
N VAL A 106 -3.60 -4.85 0.40
CA VAL A 106 -3.70 -5.49 -0.91
C VAL A 106 -4.42 -4.58 -1.90
N PHE A 107 -5.55 -3.98 -1.52
CA PHE A 107 -6.29 -3.07 -2.39
C PHE A 107 -5.53 -1.78 -2.68
N LEU A 108 -4.95 -1.13 -1.66
CA LEU A 108 -4.20 0.11 -1.85
C LEU A 108 -3.00 -0.08 -2.76
N VAL A 109 -2.29 -1.19 -2.59
CA VAL A 109 -1.13 -1.52 -3.42
C VAL A 109 -1.54 -1.92 -4.83
N ALA A 110 -2.56 -2.78 -4.97
CA ALA A 110 -3.05 -3.23 -6.27
C ALA A 110 -3.52 -2.05 -7.14
N LEU A 111 -4.19 -1.06 -6.54
CA LEU A 111 -4.64 0.13 -7.24
C LEU A 111 -3.52 1.16 -7.44
N GLY A 112 -2.60 1.31 -6.49
CA GLY A 112 -1.59 2.37 -6.48
C GLY A 112 -0.34 2.08 -7.33
N ILE A 113 0.01 0.80 -7.52
CA ILE A 113 1.28 0.43 -8.13
C ILE A 113 1.36 0.76 -9.63
N ASP A 114 0.26 0.57 -10.36
CA ASP A 114 0.22 0.82 -11.80
C ASP A 114 0.55 2.29 -12.11
N TYR A 115 0.06 3.19 -11.25
CA TYR A 115 0.38 4.61 -11.35
C TYR A 115 1.84 4.92 -11.01
N ASN A 116 2.45 4.18 -10.08
CA ASN A 116 3.88 4.35 -9.74
C ASN A 116 4.74 4.00 -10.93
N ILE A 117 4.41 2.89 -11.58
CA ILE A 117 5.08 2.45 -12.80
C ILE A 117 4.86 3.46 -13.92
N PHE A 118 3.63 3.91 -14.15
CA PHE A 118 3.29 4.85 -15.22
C PHE A 118 4.03 6.20 -15.07
N LEU A 119 3.96 6.81 -13.89
CA LEU A 119 4.66 8.06 -13.59
C LEU A 119 6.17 7.89 -13.76
N MET A 120 6.76 6.88 -13.13
CA MET A 120 8.21 6.73 -13.10
C MET A 120 8.80 6.31 -14.45
N THR A 121 8.04 5.60 -15.27
CA THR A 121 8.42 5.33 -16.65
C THR A 121 8.49 6.63 -17.45
N ARG A 122 7.48 7.49 -17.36
CA ARG A 122 7.51 8.81 -18.02
C ARG A 122 8.58 9.74 -17.48
N VAL A 123 8.76 9.79 -16.17
CA VAL A 123 9.84 10.57 -15.54
C VAL A 123 11.21 10.10 -16.02
N ARG A 124 11.41 8.79 -16.19
CA ARG A 124 12.67 8.23 -16.71
C ARG A 124 12.92 8.62 -18.17
N GLU A 125 11.90 8.56 -19.01
CA GLU A 125 11.98 8.97 -20.40
C GLU A 125 12.36 10.45 -20.51
N GLU A 126 11.68 11.32 -19.77
CA GLU A 126 11.96 12.75 -19.74
C GLU A 126 13.32 13.08 -19.10
N ALA A 127 13.73 12.36 -18.06
CA ALA A 127 15.00 12.56 -17.37
C ALA A 127 16.21 12.26 -18.27
N ARG A 128 16.07 11.37 -19.26
CA ARG A 128 17.13 11.11 -20.25
C ARG A 128 17.44 12.31 -21.13
N ILE A 129 16.44 13.14 -21.40
CA ILE A 129 16.56 14.28 -22.32
C ILE A 129 16.83 15.57 -21.53
N HIS A 130 16.09 15.78 -20.43
CA HIS A 130 16.03 17.06 -19.72
C HIS A 130 16.77 17.05 -18.37
N GLY A 131 17.35 15.91 -17.98
CA GLY A 131 17.91 15.69 -16.65
C GLY A 131 16.84 15.38 -15.59
N THR A 132 17.24 14.77 -14.48
CA THR A 132 16.30 14.19 -13.49
C THR A 132 15.29 15.18 -12.93
N LYS A 133 15.74 16.40 -12.58
CA LYS A 133 14.88 17.41 -11.94
C LYS A 133 13.78 17.91 -12.88
N GLN A 134 14.15 18.33 -14.08
CA GLN A 134 13.21 18.82 -15.09
C GLN A 134 12.36 17.66 -15.64
N GLY A 135 12.95 16.48 -15.81
CA GLY A 135 12.23 15.30 -16.26
C GLY A 135 11.15 14.84 -15.28
N THR A 136 11.39 14.98 -13.97
CA THR A 136 10.38 14.68 -12.95
C THR A 136 9.19 15.63 -13.04
N LEU A 137 9.43 16.94 -13.17
CA LEU A 137 8.37 17.94 -13.31
C LEU A 137 7.56 17.75 -14.59
N ARG A 138 8.23 17.46 -15.72
CA ARG A 138 7.55 17.20 -17.00
C ARG A 138 6.75 15.91 -16.98
N GLY A 139 7.33 14.83 -16.47
CA GLY A 139 6.64 13.56 -16.29
C GLY A 139 5.39 13.72 -15.43
N LEU A 140 5.48 14.48 -14.34
CA LEU A 140 4.33 14.80 -13.50
C LEU A 140 3.30 15.68 -14.23
N ALA A 141 3.72 16.70 -14.97
CA ALA A 141 2.79 17.58 -15.70
C ALA A 141 1.97 16.82 -16.76
N VAL A 142 2.58 15.83 -17.42
CA VAL A 142 1.93 15.04 -18.47
C VAL A 142 1.03 13.94 -17.89
N THR A 143 1.45 13.29 -16.79
CA THR A 143 0.74 12.12 -16.25
C THR A 143 -0.19 12.46 -15.07
N GLY A 144 0.07 13.55 -14.37
CA GLY A 144 -0.61 13.91 -13.12
C GLY A 144 -2.11 14.08 -13.30
N GLY A 145 -2.56 14.68 -14.39
CA GLY A 145 -4.00 14.84 -14.68
C GLY A 145 -4.73 13.50 -14.81
N VAL A 146 -4.16 12.55 -15.56
CA VAL A 146 -4.75 11.22 -15.78
C VAL A 146 -4.72 10.38 -14.50
N ILE A 147 -3.62 10.45 -13.75
CA ILE A 147 -3.51 9.69 -12.50
C ILE A 147 -4.46 10.24 -11.44
N THR A 148 -4.55 11.57 -11.31
CA THR A 148 -5.43 12.20 -10.33
C THR A 148 -6.90 11.94 -10.66
N SER A 149 -7.30 12.05 -11.93
CA SER A 149 -8.68 11.76 -12.33
C SER A 149 -9.05 10.29 -12.07
N ALA A 150 -8.15 9.35 -12.40
CA ALA A 150 -8.37 7.94 -12.13
C ALA A 150 -8.44 7.65 -10.61
N GLY A 151 -7.58 8.29 -9.81
CA GLY A 151 -7.61 8.21 -8.35
C GLY A 151 -8.93 8.69 -7.75
N VAL A 152 -9.45 9.82 -8.22
CA VAL A 152 -10.75 10.37 -7.76
C VAL A 152 -11.91 9.45 -8.14
N VAL A 153 -11.91 8.91 -9.37
CA VAL A 153 -12.94 7.95 -9.81
C VAL A 153 -12.89 6.69 -8.95
N LEU A 154 -11.71 6.12 -8.71
CA LEU A 154 -11.55 4.96 -7.83
C LEU A 154 -12.05 5.26 -6.42
N ALA A 155 -11.64 6.39 -5.84
CA ALA A 155 -12.10 6.79 -4.51
C ALA A 155 -13.62 6.92 -4.43
N ALA A 156 -14.26 7.50 -5.45
CA ALA A 156 -15.72 7.58 -5.53
C ALA A 156 -16.37 6.19 -5.59
N THR A 157 -15.83 5.26 -6.40
CA THR A 157 -16.37 3.90 -6.50
C THR A 157 -16.23 3.10 -5.20
N PHE A 158 -15.09 3.19 -4.51
CA PHE A 158 -14.90 2.49 -3.23
C PHE A 158 -15.69 3.14 -2.09
N SER A 159 -15.90 4.46 -2.13
CA SER A 159 -16.77 5.14 -1.17
C SER A 159 -18.21 4.62 -1.21
N ALA A 160 -18.68 4.12 -2.36
CA ALA A 160 -20.00 3.51 -2.48
C ALA A 160 -20.18 2.27 -1.60
N LEU A 161 -19.11 1.55 -1.24
CA LEU A 161 -19.18 0.41 -0.30
C LEU A 161 -19.59 0.86 1.11
N GLY A 162 -19.34 2.12 1.47
CA GLY A 162 -19.79 2.71 2.74
C GLY A 162 -21.30 2.94 2.84
N VAL A 163 -22.03 2.81 1.73
CA VAL A 163 -23.51 2.86 1.73
C VAL A 163 -24.11 1.55 2.25
N LEU A 164 -23.35 0.45 2.17
CA LEU A 164 -23.81 -0.84 2.65
C LEU A 164 -23.87 -0.83 4.19
N PRO A 165 -24.95 -1.36 4.81
CA PRO A 165 -25.09 -1.42 6.26
C PRO A 165 -24.27 -2.56 6.88
N LEU A 166 -23.02 -2.71 6.42
CA LEU A 166 -22.09 -3.77 6.80
C LEU A 166 -20.74 -3.14 7.12
N VAL A 167 -20.36 -3.19 8.40
CA VAL A 167 -19.15 -2.56 8.94
C VAL A 167 -17.89 -2.90 8.12
N PRO A 168 -17.58 -4.17 7.78
CA PRO A 168 -16.34 -4.49 7.08
C PRO A 168 -16.23 -3.86 5.69
N PHE A 169 -17.36 -3.70 4.99
CA PHE A 169 -17.38 -3.05 3.67
C PHE A 169 -17.24 -1.54 3.79
N ALA A 170 -17.83 -0.93 4.81
CA ALA A 170 -17.67 0.48 5.09
C ALA A 170 -16.23 0.83 5.50
N GLU A 171 -15.61 0.02 6.35
CA GLU A 171 -14.21 0.16 6.74
C GLU A 171 -13.29 0.06 5.53
N LEU A 172 -13.43 -1.00 4.73
CA LEU A 172 -12.61 -1.21 3.55
C LEU A 172 -12.85 -0.10 2.50
N GLY A 173 -14.10 0.27 2.25
CA GLY A 173 -14.47 1.33 1.31
C GLY A 173 -13.85 2.68 1.68
N PHE A 174 -13.95 3.06 2.96
CA PHE A 174 -13.33 4.28 3.47
C PHE A 174 -11.80 4.22 3.38
N ALA A 175 -11.18 3.13 3.84
CA ALA A 175 -9.73 2.98 3.85
C ALA A 175 -9.14 3.05 2.43
N VAL A 176 -9.74 2.34 1.47
CA VAL A 176 -9.27 2.37 0.07
C VAL A 176 -9.52 3.73 -0.55
N ALA A 177 -10.69 4.34 -0.35
CA ALA A 177 -10.98 5.67 -0.91
C ALA A 177 -10.02 6.72 -0.36
N PHE A 178 -9.84 6.78 0.96
CA PHE A 178 -8.93 7.72 1.59
C PHE A 178 -7.47 7.47 1.20
N GLY A 179 -7.01 6.22 1.25
CA GLY A 179 -5.62 5.89 0.95
C GLY A 179 -5.26 6.10 -0.52
N VAL A 180 -6.17 5.84 -1.47
CA VAL A 180 -5.95 6.19 -2.88
C VAL A 180 -5.88 7.71 -3.07
N LEU A 181 -6.75 8.49 -2.41
CA LEU A 181 -6.68 9.96 -2.48
C LEU A 181 -5.39 10.49 -1.85
N LEU A 182 -4.98 9.96 -0.70
CA LEU A 182 -3.74 10.33 -0.03
C LEU A 182 -2.53 10.01 -0.92
N ASP A 183 -2.49 8.81 -1.50
CA ASP A 183 -1.41 8.40 -2.39
C ASP A 183 -1.34 9.30 -3.63
N THR A 184 -2.47 9.53 -4.29
CA THR A 184 -2.51 10.28 -5.55
C THR A 184 -2.30 11.77 -5.37
N LEU A 185 -2.90 12.38 -4.34
CA LEU A 185 -2.90 13.83 -4.14
C LEU A 185 -1.77 14.35 -3.26
N VAL A 186 -1.17 13.51 -2.43
CA VAL A 186 -0.09 13.92 -1.52
C VAL A 186 1.20 13.20 -1.84
N VAL A 187 1.17 11.87 -1.85
CA VAL A 187 2.41 11.08 -1.99
C VAL A 187 2.99 11.23 -3.39
N ARG A 188 2.17 11.04 -4.42
CA ARG A 188 2.62 10.98 -5.82
C ARG A 188 2.83 12.35 -6.46
N SER A 189 2.00 13.31 -6.11
CA SER A 189 2.05 14.67 -6.66
C SER A 189 3.10 15.55 -5.97
N LEU A 190 3.39 15.31 -4.68
CA LEU A 190 4.27 16.15 -3.88
C LEU A 190 5.47 15.38 -3.35
N LEU A 191 5.25 14.31 -2.57
CA LEU A 191 6.33 13.64 -1.85
C LEU A 191 7.34 12.97 -2.79
N VAL A 192 6.87 12.18 -3.76
CA VAL A 192 7.73 11.47 -4.72
C VAL A 192 8.55 12.46 -5.55
N PRO A 193 7.95 13.49 -6.20
CA PRO A 193 8.72 14.50 -6.92
C PRO A 193 9.72 15.25 -6.03
N ALA A 194 9.36 15.59 -4.79
CA ALA A 194 10.25 16.27 -3.86
C ALA A 194 11.46 15.41 -3.50
N LEU A 195 11.25 14.13 -3.17
CA LEU A 195 12.33 13.20 -2.84
C LEU A 195 13.24 12.95 -4.05
N VAL A 196 12.67 12.76 -5.24
CA VAL A 196 13.44 12.60 -6.48
C VAL A 196 14.22 13.86 -6.80
N HIS A 197 13.65 15.03 -6.58
CA HIS A 197 14.33 16.31 -6.77
C HIS A 197 15.52 16.49 -5.80
N GLN A 198 15.37 16.06 -4.54
CA GLN A 198 16.40 16.13 -3.51
C GLN A 198 17.55 15.14 -3.77
N LEU A 199 17.23 13.91 -4.17
CA LEU A 199 18.23 12.87 -4.48
C LEU A 199 18.92 13.11 -5.83
N GLY A 200 18.24 13.76 -6.77
CA GLY A 200 18.74 14.06 -8.11
C GLY A 200 19.11 12.79 -8.87
N ASP A 201 20.23 12.82 -9.60
CA ASP A 201 20.63 11.72 -10.49
C ASP A 201 20.96 10.41 -9.75
N LYS A 202 21.16 10.45 -8.42
CA LYS A 202 21.38 9.26 -7.59
C LYS A 202 20.18 8.30 -7.61
N VAL A 203 18.98 8.80 -7.89
CA VAL A 203 17.75 7.99 -8.03
C VAL A 203 17.91 6.91 -9.11
N TRP A 204 18.73 7.16 -10.13
CA TRP A 204 18.95 6.26 -11.26
C TRP A 204 20.16 5.34 -11.10
N TRP A 205 20.79 5.30 -9.93
CA TRP A 205 21.90 4.39 -9.68
C TRP A 205 21.41 2.93 -9.80
N PRO A 206 22.13 2.03 -10.51
CA PRO A 206 23.52 2.17 -11.01
C PRO A 206 23.66 2.67 -12.47
N VAL A 207 22.60 2.69 -13.27
CA VAL A 207 22.69 3.02 -14.71
C VAL A 207 23.12 4.47 -14.94
N GLY A 208 22.82 5.39 -14.02
CA GLY A 208 23.30 6.78 -14.03
C GLY A 208 22.80 7.56 -15.25
N LEU A 209 21.62 8.19 -15.14
CA LEU A 209 21.11 9.07 -16.20
C LEU A 209 21.78 10.44 -16.08
N ARG A 210 22.91 10.63 -16.75
CA ARG A 210 23.52 11.96 -16.94
C ARG A 210 23.03 12.55 -18.27
N PRO A 211 22.47 13.77 -18.28
CA PRO A 211 22.16 14.45 -19.53
C PRO A 211 23.46 14.74 -20.31
N PRO A 212 23.43 14.67 -21.66
CA PRO A 212 24.58 15.01 -22.49
C PRO A 212 24.83 16.52 -22.41
N GLY A 213 25.71 16.95 -21.51
CA GLY A 213 26.06 18.37 -21.32
C GLY A 213 26.73 18.70 -19.99
N ALA A 214 26.59 17.86 -18.96
CA ALA A 214 27.28 18.03 -17.69
C ALA A 214 28.76 17.58 -17.79
N ARG A 215 29.56 18.25 -18.63
CA ARG A 215 31.03 18.21 -18.49
C ARG A 215 31.41 19.02 -17.25
N ARG A 216 32.30 18.42 -16.46
CA ARG A 216 32.93 18.96 -15.25
C ARG A 216 33.37 20.42 -15.49
N ALA A 217 32.83 21.34 -14.70
CA ALA A 217 33.55 22.53 -14.27
C ALA A 217 34.18 22.20 -12.92
#